data_AF-A0A7C3HJ53-F1
#
_entry.id   AF-A0A7C3HJ53-F1
#
_cell.length_a   1.000
_cell.length_b   1.000
_cell.length_c   1.000
_cell.angle_alpha   90.00
_cell.angle_beta   90.00
_cell.angle_gamma   90.00
#
_symmetry.space_group_name_H-M   'P 1'
#
loop_
_entity.id
_entity.type
_entity.pdbx_description
1 polymer ?
#
loop_
_entity_poly.entity_id
_entity_poly.type
_entity_poly.pdbx_seq_one_letter_code
_entity_poly.pdbx_strand_id
1 'polypeptide(L)'
;MAKYRIAWLPGDGIGKDVLDAAKIVLDEINLDAEYIPGDIGWEFWRKEGNPLPERTIKLLKETDCALFGAITSKPKEEAEAELAPELRGKGYVYSSPIVRLRQEFNLRTNLRPCKAFPGNPLNYRDDIDLVVFRENTEDLYSGVEFHPLPKPVFEVVSEHNAKMKRF
;
A
#
# COMPACT_ATOMS: atom_id res chain seq x y z
N MET A 1 1.00 16.44 26.34
CA MET A 1 1.25 15.57 25.17
C MET A 1 -0.02 15.59 24.33
N ALA A 2 0.10 15.61 23.00
CA ALA A 2 -1.08 15.57 22.14
C ALA A 2 -1.90 14.30 22.40
N LYS A 3 -3.22 14.38 22.23
CA LYS A 3 -4.11 13.22 22.49
C LYS A 3 -3.88 12.08 21.52
N TYR A 4 -3.59 12.39 20.26
CA TYR A 4 -3.34 11.40 19.20
C TYR A 4 -1.94 11.55 18.62
N ARG A 5 -1.37 10.45 18.16
CA ARG A 5 -0.11 10.37 17.42
C ARG A 5 -0.39 9.75 16.07
N ILE A 6 -0.22 10.51 15.01
CA ILE A 6 -0.58 10.12 13.64
C ILE A 6 0.70 10.00 12.81
N ALA A 7 0.99 8.81 12.29
CA ALA A 7 2.05 8.62 11.32
C ALA A 7 1.69 9.31 10.00
N TRP A 8 2.52 10.24 9.55
CA TRP A 8 2.32 11.04 8.35
C TRP A 8 3.13 10.47 7.19
N LEU A 9 2.44 9.81 6.26
CA LEU A 9 3.03 8.96 5.22
C LEU A 9 2.64 9.45 3.81
N PRO A 10 3.21 10.56 3.31
CA PRO A 10 2.82 11.14 2.02
C PRO A 10 3.16 10.25 0.83
N GLY A 11 4.22 9.45 0.93
CA GLY A 11 4.69 8.59 -0.16
C GLY A 11 5.19 9.39 -1.36
N ASP A 12 4.71 9.03 -2.55
CA ASP A 12 5.25 9.46 -3.84
C ASP A 12 4.27 10.34 -4.64
N GLY A 13 4.83 11.14 -5.56
CA GLY A 13 4.05 11.94 -6.51
C GLY A 13 3.03 12.85 -5.82
N ILE A 14 1.79 12.80 -6.31
CA ILE A 14 0.67 13.61 -5.78
C ILE A 14 0.34 13.31 -4.31
N GLY A 15 0.85 12.21 -3.75
CA GLY A 15 0.66 11.85 -2.35
C GLY A 15 1.11 12.96 -1.39
N LYS A 16 2.17 13.70 -1.76
CA LYS A 16 2.65 14.87 -1.01
C LYS A 16 1.63 16.01 -1.05
N ASP A 17 1.19 16.39 -2.25
CA ASP A 17 0.26 17.50 -2.46
C ASP A 17 -1.09 17.26 -1.75
N VAL A 18 -1.64 16.04 -1.83
CA VAL A 18 -2.93 15.72 -1.21
C VAL A 18 -2.85 15.62 0.31
N LEU A 19 -1.71 15.18 0.88
CA LEU A 19 -1.52 15.20 2.32
C LEU A 19 -1.33 16.64 2.82
N ASP A 20 -0.56 17.48 2.12
CA ASP A 20 -0.43 18.89 2.47
C ASP A 20 -1.80 19.59 2.46
N ALA A 21 -2.66 19.28 1.48
CA ALA A 21 -4.04 19.77 1.46
C ALA A 21 -4.88 19.23 2.63
N ALA A 22 -4.72 17.96 3.00
CA ALA A 22 -5.39 17.39 4.17
C ALA A 22 -4.94 18.08 5.47
N LYS A 23 -3.66 18.48 5.56
CA LYS A 23 -3.10 19.17 6.73
C LYS A 23 -3.78 20.51 6.97
N ILE A 24 -4.11 21.26 5.91
CA ILE A 24 -4.85 22.53 6.03
C ILE A 24 -6.18 22.33 6.77
N VAL A 25 -6.95 21.29 6.40
CA VAL A 25 -8.23 20.98 7.04
C VAL A 25 -8.04 20.52 8.49
N LEU A 26 -7.05 19.66 8.73
CA LEU A 26 -6.72 19.14 10.05
C LEU A 26 -6.30 20.24 11.04
N ASP A 27 -5.58 21.24 10.55
CA ASP A 27 -5.16 22.41 11.32
C ASP A 27 -6.33 23.34 11.60
N GLU A 28 -7.21 23.56 10.63
CA GLU A 28 -8.42 24.37 10.81
C GLU A 28 -9.33 23.80 11.89
N ILE A 29 -9.52 22.47 11.91
CA ILE A 29 -10.33 21.82 12.96
C ILE A 29 -9.60 21.70 14.30
N ASN A 30 -8.34 22.15 14.39
CA ASN A 30 -7.48 22.07 15.57
C ASN A 30 -7.48 20.66 16.20
N LEU A 31 -7.28 19.63 15.37
CA LEU A 31 -7.22 18.26 15.87
C LEU A 31 -6.04 18.13 16.85
N ASP A 32 -6.31 17.68 18.08
CA ASP A 32 -5.31 17.43 19.12
C ASP A 32 -4.47 16.18 18.78
N ALA A 33 -3.58 16.35 17.80
CA ALA A 33 -2.75 15.30 17.25
C ALA A 33 -1.33 15.79 16.96
N GLU A 34 -0.35 14.93 17.24
CA GLU A 34 1.02 15.05 16.76
C GLU A 34 1.15 14.29 15.44
N TYR A 35 1.63 14.95 14.39
CA TYR A 35 1.86 14.34 13.08
C TYR A 35 3.35 14.00 12.94
N ILE A 36 3.67 12.71 12.83
CA ILE A 36 5.04 12.21 12.88
C ILE A 36 5.43 11.71 11.48
N PRO A 37 6.38 12.35 10.80
CA PRO A 37 6.80 11.94 9.46
C PRO A 37 7.35 10.51 9.45
N GLY A 38 6.96 9.73 8.45
CA GLY A 38 7.47 8.38 8.23
C GLY A 38 7.93 8.13 6.80
N ASP A 39 8.92 7.27 6.67
CA ASP A 39 9.60 6.99 5.41
C ASP A 39 8.91 5.85 4.66
N ILE A 40 8.39 6.12 3.47
CA ILE A 40 7.68 5.11 2.67
C ILE A 40 7.72 5.46 1.19
N GLY A 41 7.82 4.44 0.33
CA GLY A 41 7.64 4.58 -1.10
C GLY A 41 8.89 4.51 -1.95
N TRP A 42 8.75 5.01 -3.17
CA TRP A 42 9.68 4.85 -4.27
C TRP A 42 11.04 5.47 -3.98
N GLU A 43 11.07 6.57 -3.24
CA GLU A 43 12.32 7.18 -2.80
C GLU A 43 13.19 6.18 -2.00
N PHE A 44 12.58 5.46 -1.05
CA PHE A 44 13.26 4.50 -0.19
C PHE A 44 13.53 3.18 -0.91
N TRP A 45 12.66 2.79 -1.86
CA TRP A 45 13.02 1.73 -2.80
C TRP A 45 14.31 2.08 -3.54
N ARG A 46 14.36 3.24 -4.21
CA ARG A 46 15.51 3.62 -5.03
C ARG A 46 16.81 3.72 -4.23
N LYS A 47 16.76 4.28 -3.03
CA LYS A 47 17.95 4.54 -2.20
C LYS A 47 18.38 3.37 -1.32
N GLU A 48 17.43 2.57 -0.83
CA GLU A 48 17.68 1.57 0.21
C GLU A 48 17.26 0.14 -0.19
N GLY A 49 16.62 -0.03 -1.36
CA GLY A 49 16.07 -1.33 -1.77
C GLY A 49 14.87 -1.77 -0.92
N ASN A 50 14.30 -0.85 -0.13
CA ASN A 50 13.17 -1.15 0.75
C ASN A 50 12.15 0.00 0.75
N PRO A 51 10.97 -0.17 0.11
CA PRO A 51 9.94 0.86 0.07
C PRO A 51 9.16 1.00 1.39
N LEU A 52 9.36 0.06 2.34
CA LEU A 52 8.78 0.11 3.68
C LEU A 52 9.86 -0.21 4.72
N PRO A 53 10.76 0.74 5.02
CA PRO A 53 11.83 0.55 5.98
C PRO A 53 11.33 0.18 7.37
N GLU A 54 12.15 -0.58 8.11
CA GLU A 54 11.80 -1.06 9.46
C GLU A 54 11.53 0.09 10.44
N ARG A 55 12.17 1.24 10.25
CA ARG A 55 11.90 2.45 11.04
C ARG A 55 10.45 2.93 10.92
N THR A 56 9.82 2.73 9.77
CA THR A 56 8.41 3.09 9.54
C THR A 56 7.47 2.07 10.17
N ILE A 57 7.83 0.78 10.15
CA ILE A 57 7.11 -0.25 10.91
C ILE A 57 7.13 0.06 12.41
N LYS A 58 8.29 0.45 12.95
CA LYS A 58 8.41 0.88 14.36
C LYS A 58 7.55 2.08 14.67
N LEU A 59 7.60 3.13 13.84
CA LEU A 59 6.74 4.30 13.96
C LEU A 59 5.25 3.92 14.01
N LEU A 60 4.82 3.03 13.11
CA LEU A 60 3.43 2.59 13.03
C LEU A 60 2.96 1.77 14.24
N LYS A 61 3.89 1.13 14.97
CA LYS A 61 3.58 0.46 16.25
C LYS A 61 3.48 1.43 17.43
N GLU A 62 4.00 2.66 17.28
CA GLU A 62 4.07 3.70 18.32
C GLU A 62 3.09 4.87 18.06
N THR A 63 2.18 4.70 17.10
CA THR A 63 1.17 5.68 16.67
C THR A 63 -0.23 5.08 16.73
N ASP A 64 -1.24 5.95 16.85
CA ASP A 64 -2.65 5.54 16.93
C ASP A 64 -3.22 5.21 15.55
N CYS A 65 -2.77 5.91 14.52
CA CYS A 65 -3.15 5.66 13.13
C CYS A 65 -2.11 6.23 12.15
N ALA A 66 -2.30 5.92 10.86
CA ALA A 66 -1.51 6.48 9.78
C ALA A 66 -2.41 7.24 8.81
N LEU A 67 -1.98 8.44 8.42
CA LEU A 67 -2.51 9.12 7.25
C LEU A 67 -1.54 8.92 6.09
N PHE A 68 -2.05 8.34 5.01
CA PHE A 68 -1.25 7.84 3.91
C PHE A 68 -1.71 8.42 2.58
N GLY A 69 -0.75 8.82 1.75
CA GLY A 69 -0.98 9.43 0.44
C GLY A 69 -1.04 8.42 -0.69
N ALA A 70 -0.07 8.51 -1.58
CA ALA A 70 0.03 7.67 -2.77
C ALA A 70 1.41 7.01 -2.84
N ILE A 71 1.52 5.87 -3.51
CA ILE A 71 2.80 5.19 -3.74
C ILE A 71 2.93 4.86 -5.20
N THR A 72 4.15 4.99 -5.72
CA THR A 72 4.50 4.52 -7.05
C THR A 72 4.78 3.01 -6.99
N SER A 73 4.11 2.26 -7.86
CA SER A 73 4.39 0.85 -8.12
C SER A 73 4.63 0.67 -9.61
N LYS A 74 5.77 0.05 -9.97
CA LYS A 74 6.15 -0.23 -11.36
C LYS A 74 6.42 -1.72 -11.54
N PRO A 75 6.44 -2.23 -12.79
CA PRO A 75 6.91 -3.57 -13.09
C PRO A 75 8.30 -3.85 -12.52
N LYS A 76 8.59 -5.12 -12.26
CA LYS A 76 9.82 -5.56 -11.57
C LYS A 76 11.09 -5.08 -12.28
N GLU A 77 11.10 -5.14 -13.61
CA GLU A 77 12.24 -4.77 -14.44
C GLU A 77 12.53 -3.26 -14.32
N GLU A 78 11.47 -2.43 -14.34
CA GLU A 78 11.59 -0.99 -14.15
C GLU A 78 11.99 -0.62 -12.71
N ALA A 79 11.47 -1.34 -11.72
CA ALA A 79 11.84 -1.16 -10.33
C ALA A 79 13.33 -1.43 -10.09
N GLU A 80 13.84 -2.55 -10.61
CA GLU A 80 15.26 -2.91 -10.53
C GLU A 80 16.14 -1.90 -11.29
N ALA A 81 15.70 -1.42 -12.45
CA ALA A 81 16.45 -0.43 -13.23
C ALA A 81 16.60 0.91 -12.51
N GLU A 82 15.62 1.30 -11.68
CA GLU A 82 15.63 2.55 -10.93
C GLU A 82 16.28 2.46 -9.54
N LEU A 83 16.56 1.24 -9.08
CA LEU A 83 17.31 0.98 -7.86
C LEU A 83 18.71 1.59 -7.94
N ALA A 84 19.28 2.01 -6.81
CA ALA A 84 20.64 2.55 -6.75
C ALA A 84 21.64 1.55 -7.35
N PRO A 85 22.61 1.99 -8.19
CA PRO A 85 23.54 1.09 -8.88
C PRO A 85 24.25 0.09 -7.97
N GLU A 86 24.61 0.52 -6.76
CA GLU A 86 25.26 -0.29 -5.73
C GLU A 86 24.35 -1.34 -5.09
N LEU A 87 23.03 -1.25 -5.28
CA LEU A 87 22.04 -2.20 -4.76
C LEU A 87 21.55 -3.18 -5.83
N ARG A 88 21.73 -2.87 -7.12
CA ARG A 88 21.30 -3.73 -8.23
C ARG A 88 21.98 -5.10 -8.20
N GLY A 89 21.23 -6.14 -8.57
CA GLY A 89 21.73 -7.51 -8.62
C GLY A 89 22.01 -8.16 -7.25
N LYS A 90 21.70 -7.48 -6.14
CA LYS A 90 21.83 -8.03 -4.78
C LYS A 90 20.60 -8.80 -4.30
N GLY A 91 19.65 -9.06 -5.20
CA GLY A 91 18.45 -9.85 -4.90
C GLY A 91 17.33 -9.08 -4.21
N TYR A 92 17.37 -7.74 -4.21
CA TYR A 92 16.22 -6.94 -3.79
C TYR A 92 15.06 -7.13 -4.77
N VAL A 93 13.85 -7.24 -4.23
CA VAL A 93 12.63 -7.37 -5.03
C VAL A 93 11.65 -6.32 -4.53
N TYR A 94 11.20 -5.46 -5.43
CA TYR A 94 10.17 -4.49 -5.10
C TYR A 94 8.87 -5.23 -4.76
N SER A 95 8.31 -4.91 -3.61
CA SER A 95 6.95 -5.29 -3.23
C SER A 95 6.21 -4.04 -2.79
N SER A 96 4.92 -3.96 -3.09
CA SER A 96 4.12 -2.79 -2.76
C SER A 96 4.10 -2.59 -1.23
N PRO A 97 4.57 -1.42 -0.73
CA PRO A 97 4.57 -1.16 0.71
C PRO A 97 3.15 -1.14 1.28
N ILE A 98 2.15 -0.79 0.47
CA ILE A 98 0.74 -0.82 0.86
C ILE A 98 0.26 -2.25 1.14
N VAL A 99 0.60 -3.20 0.26
CA VAL A 99 0.22 -4.61 0.43
C VAL A 99 0.89 -5.17 1.68
N ARG A 100 2.21 -4.92 1.83
CA ARG A 100 2.95 -5.35 3.02
C ARG A 100 2.37 -4.76 4.30
N LEU A 101 2.06 -3.45 4.35
CA LEU A 101 1.41 -2.84 5.51
C LEU A 101 0.10 -3.53 5.90
N ARG A 102 -0.73 -3.85 4.92
CA ARG A 102 -2.01 -4.51 5.18
C ARG A 102 -1.81 -5.88 5.83
N GLN A 103 -0.84 -6.65 5.32
CA GLN A 103 -0.53 -7.97 5.83
C GLN A 103 0.13 -7.93 7.22
N GLU A 104 1.16 -7.09 7.39
CA GLU A 104 1.93 -6.96 8.64
C GLU A 104 1.06 -6.53 9.83
N PHE A 105 0.10 -5.62 9.59
CA PHE A 105 -0.81 -5.11 10.63
C PHE A 105 -2.18 -5.79 10.63
N ASN A 106 -2.36 -6.87 9.84
CA ASN A 106 -3.63 -7.59 9.70
C ASN A 106 -4.83 -6.66 9.43
N LEU A 107 -4.66 -5.69 8.53
CA LEU A 107 -5.67 -4.71 8.13
C LEU A 107 -6.64 -5.33 7.11
N ARG A 108 -7.32 -6.40 7.53
CA ARG A 108 -8.15 -7.28 6.69
C ARG A 108 -9.28 -6.58 5.96
N THR A 109 -9.91 -5.59 6.58
CA THR A 109 -11.09 -4.92 6.01
C THR A 109 -10.71 -3.59 5.38
N ASN A 110 -10.83 -3.49 4.06
CA ASN A 110 -10.74 -2.23 3.34
C ASN A 110 -12.15 -1.66 3.11
N LEU A 111 -12.45 -0.58 3.83
CA LEU A 111 -13.72 0.15 3.72
C LEU A 111 -13.64 1.18 2.59
N ARG A 112 -14.50 1.06 1.58
CA ARG A 112 -14.55 2.00 0.44
C ARG A 112 -15.95 2.58 0.29
N PRO A 113 -16.26 3.70 0.99
CA PRO A 113 -17.50 4.42 0.76
C PRO A 113 -17.50 5.08 -0.62
N CYS A 114 -18.62 5.00 -1.31
CA CYS A 114 -18.87 5.67 -2.59
C CYS A 114 -20.20 6.40 -2.47
N LYS A 115 -20.14 7.73 -2.58
CA LYS A 115 -21.30 8.61 -2.38
C LYS A 115 -21.40 9.64 -3.49
N ALA A 116 -22.60 9.83 -4.02
CA ALA A 116 -22.90 10.96 -4.89
C ALA A 116 -22.99 12.24 -4.06
N PHE A 117 -22.30 13.28 -4.51
CA PHE A 117 -22.35 14.59 -3.85
C PHE A 117 -23.41 15.45 -4.55
N PRO A 118 -24.36 16.06 -3.81
CA PRO A 118 -25.38 16.91 -4.40
C PRO A 118 -24.79 18.01 -5.28
N GLY A 119 -25.34 18.18 -6.48
CA GLY A 119 -24.91 19.22 -7.43
C GLY A 119 -23.61 18.91 -8.19
N ASN A 120 -23.00 17.74 -8.00
CA ASN A 120 -21.85 17.33 -8.79
C ASN A 120 -22.31 16.87 -10.20
N PRO A 121 -21.94 17.59 -11.29
CA PRO A 121 -22.37 17.24 -12.64
C PRO A 121 -21.78 15.92 -13.15
N LEU A 122 -20.80 15.34 -12.43
CA LEU A 122 -20.17 14.07 -12.75
C LEU A 122 -20.86 12.87 -12.10
N ASN A 123 -21.92 13.07 -11.31
CA ASN A 123 -22.68 11.96 -10.73
C ASN A 123 -23.29 11.11 -11.86
N TYR A 124 -23.08 9.80 -11.81
CA TYR A 124 -23.81 8.86 -12.67
C TYR A 124 -25.28 8.74 -12.25
N ARG A 125 -25.52 8.72 -10.93
CA ARG A 125 -26.82 8.76 -10.26
C ARG A 125 -26.67 9.56 -8.97
N ASP A 126 -27.70 10.31 -8.59
CA ASP A 126 -27.67 11.15 -7.39
C ASP A 126 -27.96 10.39 -6.08
N ASP A 127 -28.50 9.18 -6.17
CA ASP A 127 -28.86 8.34 -5.02
C ASP A 127 -27.78 7.31 -4.65
N ILE A 128 -26.55 7.47 -5.16
CA ILE A 128 -25.44 6.58 -4.81
C ILE A 128 -25.03 6.84 -3.36
N ASP A 129 -25.27 5.86 -2.51
CA ASP A 129 -24.72 5.77 -1.15
C ASP A 129 -24.48 4.29 -0.83
N LEU A 130 -23.25 3.84 -1.05
CA LEU A 130 -22.86 2.45 -0.84
C LEU A 130 -21.46 2.35 -0.24
N VAL A 131 -21.18 1.20 0.37
CA VAL A 131 -19.88 0.89 0.93
C VAL A 131 -19.44 -0.49 0.46
N VAL A 132 -18.25 -0.55 -0.15
CA VAL A 132 -17.60 -1.82 -0.49
C VAL A 132 -16.68 -2.23 0.65
N PHE A 133 -16.89 -3.44 1.17
CA PHE A 133 -15.99 -4.09 2.12
C PHE A 133 -15.14 -5.09 1.36
N ARG A 134 -13.87 -4.75 1.15
CA ARG A 134 -12.92 -5.59 0.43
C ARG A 134 -12.00 -6.33 1.40
N GLU A 135 -11.86 -7.64 1.24
CA GLU A 135 -10.75 -8.42 1.82
C GLU A 135 -9.42 -7.86 1.28
N ASN A 136 -8.46 -7.61 2.16
CA ASN A 136 -7.33 -6.73 1.89
C ASN A 136 -5.96 -7.32 2.23
N THR A 137 -5.90 -8.59 2.66
CA THR A 137 -4.68 -9.26 3.17
C THR A 137 -4.25 -10.49 2.37
N GLU A 138 -5.16 -11.10 1.59
CA GLU A 138 -4.92 -12.38 0.90
C GLU A 138 -5.28 -12.29 -0.61
N ASP A 139 -5.85 -13.35 -1.18
CA ASP A 139 -6.14 -13.52 -2.61
C ASP A 139 -4.86 -13.44 -3.48
N LEU A 140 -4.99 -13.07 -4.75
CA LEU A 140 -3.88 -12.86 -5.68
C LEU A 140 -2.84 -11.85 -5.16
N TYR A 141 -3.22 -10.97 -4.22
CA TYR A 141 -2.33 -9.97 -3.64
C TYR A 141 -1.39 -10.55 -2.58
N SER A 142 -1.52 -11.85 -2.26
CA SER A 142 -0.52 -12.59 -1.47
C SER A 142 0.87 -12.62 -2.13
N GLY A 143 0.96 -12.38 -3.45
CA GLY A 143 2.24 -12.26 -4.15
C GLY A 143 3.00 -13.58 -4.30
N VAL A 144 2.32 -14.71 -4.18
CA VAL A 144 2.90 -16.05 -4.40
C VAL A 144 2.91 -16.34 -5.90
N GLU A 145 3.98 -15.94 -6.57
CA GLU A 145 4.12 -16.02 -8.02
C GLU A 145 5.32 -16.88 -8.45
N PHE A 146 5.16 -17.58 -9.57
CA PHE A 146 6.22 -18.38 -10.18
C PHE A 146 6.21 -18.23 -11.69
N HIS A 147 7.40 -18.15 -12.31
CA HIS A 147 7.53 -18.26 -13.75
C HIS A 147 8.91 -18.83 -14.14
N PRO A 148 8.99 -20.06 -14.72
CA PRO A 148 7.91 -21.05 -14.81
C PRO A 148 7.52 -21.63 -13.44
N LEU A 149 6.38 -22.31 -13.35
CA LEU A 149 5.99 -23.01 -12.12
C LEU A 149 7.00 -24.12 -11.80
N PRO A 150 7.57 -24.20 -10.58
CA PRO A 150 8.50 -25.26 -10.23
C PRO A 150 7.85 -26.63 -10.40
N LYS A 151 8.57 -27.55 -11.05
CA LYS A 151 8.08 -28.90 -11.33
C LYS A 151 7.50 -29.61 -10.09
N PRO A 152 8.15 -29.57 -8.90
CA PRO A 152 7.56 -30.19 -7.70
C PRO A 152 6.22 -29.58 -7.29
N VAL A 153 6.03 -28.26 -7.46
CA VAL A 153 4.77 -27.59 -7.14
C VAL A 153 3.69 -27.99 -8.16
N PHE A 154 4.03 -28.01 -9.44
CA PHE A 154 3.12 -28.46 -10.50
C PHE A 154 2.63 -29.90 -10.27
N GLU A 155 3.54 -30.81 -9.91
CA GLU A 155 3.23 -32.22 -9.68
C GLU A 155 2.23 -32.39 -8.52
N VAL A 156 2.49 -31.74 -7.37
CA VAL A 156 1.60 -31.77 -6.20
C VAL A 156 0.21 -31.21 -6.53
N VAL A 157 0.13 -30.05 -7.20
CA VAL A 157 -1.17 -29.46 -7.55
C VAL A 157 -1.91 -30.34 -8.58
N SER A 158 -1.20 -30.97 -9.51
CA SER A 158 -1.79 -31.86 -10.52
C SER A 158 -2.28 -33.19 -9.95
N GLU A 159 -1.65 -33.67 -8.89
CA GLU A 159 -2.11 -34.84 -8.13
C GLU A 159 -3.45 -34.56 -7.42
N HIS A 160 -3.60 -33.37 -6.83
CA HIS A 160 -4.78 -33.00 -6.05
C HIS A 160 -5.88 -32.25 -6.83
N ASN A 161 -5.58 -31.74 -8.03
CA ASN A 161 -6.54 -31.00 -8.84
C ASN A 161 -6.43 -31.33 -10.34
N ALA A 162 -7.39 -32.11 -10.84
CA ALA A 162 -7.41 -32.55 -12.24
C ALA A 162 -7.41 -31.41 -13.26
N LYS A 163 -7.90 -30.20 -12.90
CA LYS A 163 -7.87 -29.03 -13.80
C LYS A 163 -6.46 -28.51 -14.04
N MET A 164 -5.49 -28.81 -13.17
CA MET A 164 -4.11 -28.34 -13.35
C MET A 164 -3.40 -29.05 -14.51
N LYS A 165 -3.80 -30.30 -14.81
CA LYS A 165 -3.20 -31.13 -15.89
C LYS A 165 -3.30 -30.54 -17.31
N ARG A 166 -4.08 -29.47 -17.50
CA ARG A 166 -4.25 -28.80 -18.80
C ARG A 166 -3.21 -27.70 -19.07
N PHE A 167 -2.45 -27.32 -18.04
CA PHE A 167 -1.35 -26.36 -18.10
C PHE A 167 -0.02 -27.13 -18.01
#